data_AF-A0A7K2W9D7-F1
#
_entry.id   AF-A0A7K2W9D7-F1
#
_cell.length_a   1.000
_cell.length_b   1.000
_cell.length_c   1.000
_cell.angle_alpha   90.00
_cell.angle_beta   90.00
_cell.angle_gamma   90.00
#
_symmetry.space_group_name_H-M   'P 1'
#
loop_
_entity.id
_entity.type
_entity.pdbx_description
1 polymer ?
#
loop_
_entity_poly.entity_id
_entity_poly.type
_entity_poly.pdbx_seq_one_letter_code
_entity_poly.pdbx_strand_id
1 'polypeptide(L)'
;MASTSKVKAAVVGTTALLITVVLYYSTKAAQGDFRTVDLSDISAREFFSWGEFASMALYWCLAGLILGPPLSLAGRMARQGAIRLPFQLLVPVIALAETMMRLHVEASTVSSPVVWAWESVRATSIALIVLLIGVAAWEKAQSSFPRAT
;
A
#
# COMPACT_ATOMS: atom_id res chain seq x y z
N MET A 1 -10.03 16.64 24.13
CA MET A 1 -10.41 16.77 22.71
C MET A 1 -9.38 16.22 21.70
N ALA A 2 -8.06 16.26 21.97
CA ALA A 2 -7.05 15.71 21.04
C ALA A 2 -7.02 14.17 20.96
N SER A 3 -7.38 13.46 22.04
CA SER A 3 -7.39 11.98 22.13
C SER A 3 -8.47 11.34 21.27
N THR A 4 -9.69 11.87 21.28
CA THR A 4 -10.81 11.37 20.45
C THR A 4 -10.52 11.49 18.95
N SER A 5 -9.79 12.52 18.51
CA SER A 5 -9.35 12.67 17.12
C SER A 5 -8.29 11.62 16.72
N LYS A 6 -7.37 11.25 17.63
CA LYS A 6 -6.38 10.19 17.38
C LYS A 6 -7.04 8.82 17.26
N VAL A 7 -7.97 8.52 18.17
CA VAL A 7 -8.73 7.25 18.16
C VAL A 7 -9.57 7.13 16.90
N LYS A 8 -10.30 8.20 16.50
CA LYS A 8 -11.07 8.20 15.24
C LYS A 8 -10.18 7.94 14.02
N ALA A 9 -9.02 8.59 13.94
CA ALA A 9 -8.09 8.37 12.83
C ALA A 9 -7.58 6.92 12.78
N ALA A 10 -7.19 6.37 13.94
CA ALA A 10 -6.73 4.99 14.06
C ALA A 10 -7.81 3.98 13.65
N VAL A 11 -9.05 4.16 14.12
CA VAL A 11 -10.17 3.27 13.78
C VAL A 11 -10.45 3.32 12.28
N VAL A 12 -10.58 4.52 11.69
CA VAL A 12 -10.91 4.67 10.27
C VAL A 12 -9.86 4.03 9.37
N GLY A 13 -8.56 4.32 9.60
CA GLY A 13 -7.52 3.75 8.76
C GLY A 13 -7.36 2.24 8.96
N THR A 14 -7.54 1.73 10.17
CA THR A 14 -7.56 0.28 10.43
C THR A 14 -8.74 -0.40 9.73
N THR A 15 -9.95 0.17 9.81
CA THR A 15 -11.11 -0.37 9.09
C THR A 15 -10.92 -0.34 7.58
N ALA A 16 -10.33 0.73 7.03
CA ALA A 16 -10.05 0.82 5.61
C ALA A 16 -9.04 -0.26 5.16
N LEU A 17 -8.01 -0.51 5.96
CA LEU A 17 -7.05 -1.59 5.70
C LEU A 17 -7.72 -2.97 5.71
N LEU A 18 -8.56 -3.26 6.72
CA LEU A 18 -9.27 -4.54 6.78
C LEU A 18 -10.20 -4.74 5.58
N ILE A 19 -10.96 -3.71 5.20
CA ILE A 19 -11.81 -3.75 4.01
C ILE A 19 -10.96 -4.03 2.76
N THR A 20 -9.80 -3.37 2.65
CA THR A 20 -8.89 -3.54 1.51
C THR A 20 -8.36 -4.97 1.43
N VAL A 21 -7.95 -5.56 2.56
CA VAL A 21 -7.49 -6.96 2.62
C VAL A 21 -8.60 -7.92 2.17
N VAL A 22 -9.82 -7.74 2.68
CA VAL A 22 -10.97 -8.58 2.30
C VAL A 22 -11.26 -8.46 0.81
N LEU A 23 -11.32 -7.25 0.27
CA LEU A 23 -11.57 -7.01 -1.15
C LEU A 23 -10.45 -7.60 -2.04
N TYR A 24 -9.20 -7.43 -1.63
CA TYR A 24 -8.05 -7.96 -2.35
C TYR A 24 -8.10 -9.48 -2.45
N TYR A 25 -8.27 -10.16 -1.33
CA TYR A 25 -8.32 -11.63 -1.31
C TYR A 25 -9.59 -12.17 -1.99
N SER A 26 -10.72 -11.47 -1.89
CA SER A 26 -11.93 -11.82 -2.63
C SER A 26 -11.72 -11.70 -4.15
N THR A 27 -11.00 -10.67 -4.59
CA THR A 27 -10.65 -10.49 -6.01
C THR A 27 -9.71 -11.59 -6.49
N LYS A 28 -8.68 -11.94 -5.70
CA LYS A 28 -7.81 -13.08 -6.00
C LYS A 28 -8.57 -14.41 -6.06
N ALA A 29 -9.52 -14.63 -5.15
CA ALA A 29 -10.39 -15.79 -5.20
C ALA A 29 -11.23 -15.85 -6.48
N ALA A 30 -11.77 -14.71 -6.93
CA ALA A 30 -12.49 -14.63 -8.19
C ALA A 30 -11.57 -14.86 -9.41
N GLN A 31 -10.29 -14.48 -9.32
CA GLN A 31 -9.28 -14.72 -10.36
C GLN A 31 -8.78 -16.17 -10.42
N GLY A 32 -9.12 -16.99 -9.42
CA GLY A 32 -8.77 -18.41 -9.39
C GLY A 32 -7.45 -18.72 -8.67
N ASP A 33 -6.82 -17.75 -8.00
CA ASP A 33 -5.53 -17.94 -7.30
C ASP A 33 -5.60 -18.99 -6.16
N PHE A 34 -6.80 -19.30 -5.66
CA PHE A 34 -7.02 -20.31 -4.63
C PHE A 34 -7.58 -21.62 -5.18
N ARG A 35 -7.46 -21.86 -6.50
CA ARG A 35 -7.79 -23.17 -7.07
C ARG A 35 -6.56 -24.06 -6.97
N THR A 36 -6.76 -25.24 -6.40
CA THR A 36 -5.71 -26.25 -6.28
C THR A 36 -6.20 -27.57 -6.86
N VAL A 37 -5.25 -28.44 -7.19
CA VAL A 37 -5.52 -29.75 -7.80
C VAL A 37 -5.29 -30.82 -6.75
N ASP A 38 -6.25 -31.75 -6.62
CA ASP A 38 -6.03 -32.93 -5.80
C ASP A 38 -5.09 -33.89 -6.52
N LEU A 39 -3.85 -33.98 -6.07
CA LEU A 39 -2.83 -34.88 -6.62
C LEU A 39 -3.12 -36.36 -6.33
N SER A 40 -4.10 -36.66 -5.46
CA SER A 40 -4.52 -38.03 -5.14
C SER A 40 -5.64 -38.54 -6.06
N ASP A 41 -6.27 -37.67 -6.83
CA ASP A 41 -7.33 -38.01 -7.79
C ASP A 41 -6.76 -38.03 -9.23
N ILE A 42 -6.92 -39.16 -9.92
CA ILE A 42 -6.47 -39.36 -11.32
C ILE A 42 -7.17 -38.36 -12.26
N SER A 43 -8.34 -37.86 -11.88
CA SER A 43 -9.11 -36.89 -12.66
C SER A 43 -8.55 -35.46 -12.60
N ALA A 44 -7.58 -35.18 -11.72
CA ALA A 44 -6.94 -33.87 -11.53
C ALA A 44 -7.95 -32.71 -11.42
N ARG A 45 -9.07 -32.92 -10.72
CA ARG A 45 -10.12 -31.92 -10.62
C ARG A 45 -9.67 -30.73 -9.76
N GLU A 46 -9.83 -29.54 -10.32
CA GLU A 46 -9.61 -28.30 -9.57
C GLU A 46 -10.69 -28.10 -8.50
N PHE A 47 -10.28 -27.76 -7.29
CA PHE A 47 -11.17 -27.35 -6.21
C PHE A 47 -10.67 -26.07 -5.52
N PHE A 48 -11.58 -25.38 -4.85
CA PHE A 48 -11.25 -24.15 -4.14
C PHE A 48 -10.62 -24.45 -2.77
N SER A 49 -9.39 -24.00 -2.57
CA SER A 49 -8.61 -24.11 -1.34
C SER A 49 -9.08 -23.09 -0.29
N TRP A 50 -10.14 -23.45 0.44
CA TRP A 50 -10.66 -22.61 1.53
C TRP A 50 -9.62 -22.36 2.63
N GLY A 51 -8.76 -23.34 2.92
CA GLY A 51 -7.72 -23.21 3.94
C GLY A 51 -6.66 -22.17 3.58
N GLU A 52 -6.22 -22.15 2.33
CA GLU A 52 -5.23 -21.19 1.84
C GLU A 52 -5.83 -19.77 1.78
N PHE A 53 -7.04 -19.64 1.24
CA PHE A 53 -7.76 -18.37 1.23
C PHE A 53 -7.93 -17.79 2.64
N ALA A 54 -8.46 -18.59 3.57
CA ALA A 54 -8.73 -18.16 4.94
C ALA A 54 -7.44 -17.84 5.70
N SER A 55 -6.38 -18.65 5.53
CA SER A 55 -5.11 -18.41 6.21
C SER A 55 -4.42 -17.14 5.72
N MET A 56 -4.36 -16.90 4.41
CA MET A 56 -3.79 -15.66 3.87
C MET A 56 -4.62 -14.43 4.28
N ALA A 57 -5.94 -14.48 4.13
CA ALA A 57 -6.81 -13.37 4.51
C ALA A 57 -6.67 -13.05 6.01
N LEU A 58 -6.66 -14.07 6.87
CA LEU A 58 -6.53 -13.89 8.31
C LEU A 58 -5.15 -13.34 8.70
N TYR A 59 -4.07 -13.83 8.10
CA TYR A 59 -2.72 -13.32 8.31
C TYR A 59 -2.63 -11.82 8.03
N TRP A 60 -3.14 -11.38 6.87
CA TRP A 60 -3.10 -9.96 6.51
C TRP A 60 -4.10 -9.10 7.27
N CYS A 61 -5.23 -9.65 7.70
CA CYS A 61 -6.12 -8.97 8.64
C CYS A 61 -5.42 -8.70 9.98
N LEU A 62 -4.70 -9.69 10.52
CA LEU A 62 -3.91 -9.51 11.74
C LEU A 62 -2.79 -8.48 11.55
N ALA A 63 -2.06 -8.54 10.44
CA ALA A 63 -1.07 -7.53 10.09
C ALA A 63 -1.72 -6.14 9.99
N GLY A 64 -2.89 -6.04 9.37
CA GLY A 64 -3.67 -4.80 9.26
C GLY A 64 -4.13 -4.25 10.61
N LEU A 65 -4.49 -5.10 11.57
CA LEU A 65 -4.83 -4.69 12.94
C LEU A 65 -3.63 -4.12 13.69
N ILE A 66 -2.44 -4.70 13.50
CA ILE A 66 -1.21 -4.26 14.16
C ILE A 66 -0.67 -2.98 13.50
N LEU A 67 -0.62 -2.95 12.18
CA LEU A 67 -0.04 -1.84 11.41
C LEU A 67 -1.03 -0.70 11.17
N GLY A 68 -2.34 -0.94 11.26
CA GLY A 68 -3.36 0.06 10.98
C GLY A 68 -3.29 1.29 11.87
N PRO A 69 -3.23 1.17 13.20
CA PRO A 69 -3.09 2.31 14.09
C PRO A 69 -1.83 3.17 13.83
N PRO A 70 -0.59 2.62 13.74
CA PRO A 70 0.58 3.44 13.48
C PRO A 70 0.56 4.07 12.09
N LEU A 71 0.09 3.35 11.05
CA LEU A 71 -0.03 3.91 9.70
C LEU A 71 -1.08 5.03 9.63
N SER A 72 -2.19 4.89 10.36
CA SER A 72 -3.22 5.93 10.44
C SER A 72 -2.70 7.19 11.12
N LEU A 73 -1.86 7.03 12.15
CA LEU A 73 -1.21 8.15 12.81
C LEU A 73 -0.18 8.82 11.89
N ALA A 74 0.63 8.03 11.18
CA ALA A 74 1.56 8.53 10.17
C ALA A 74 0.83 9.31 9.07
N GLY A 75 -0.30 8.80 8.57
CA GLY A 75 -1.14 9.49 7.59
C GLY A 75 -1.74 10.80 8.12
N ARG A 76 -1.99 10.90 9.43
CA ARG A 76 -2.36 12.18 10.06
C ARG A 76 -1.18 13.15 10.11
N MET A 77 0.02 12.68 10.48
CA MET A 77 1.25 13.49 10.49
C MET A 77 1.64 13.97 9.09
N ALA A 78 1.38 13.17 8.06
CA ALA A 78 1.53 13.54 6.65
C ALA A 78 0.61 14.68 6.19
N ARG A 79 -0.33 15.14 7.03
CA ARG A 79 -1.21 16.28 6.74
C ARG A 79 -0.90 17.52 7.57
N GLN A 80 -0.16 17.40 8.68
CA GLN A 80 -0.03 18.48 9.67
C GLN A 80 1.38 18.53 10.29
N GLY A 81 1.95 19.73 10.37
CA GLY A 81 3.16 20.03 11.14
C GLY A 81 4.47 20.07 10.34
N ALA A 82 5.58 20.35 11.04
CA ALA A 82 6.91 20.54 10.45
C ALA A 82 7.53 19.26 9.86
N ILE A 83 7.04 18.09 10.26
CA ILE A 83 7.51 16.77 9.81
C ILE A 83 6.62 16.14 8.72
N ARG A 84 5.83 16.96 8.02
CA ARG A 84 4.86 16.50 7.01
C ARG A 84 5.51 15.73 5.85
N LEU A 85 6.59 16.28 5.29
CA LEU A 85 7.27 15.74 4.10
C LEU A 85 7.76 14.29 4.25
N PRO A 86 8.51 13.90 5.32
CA PRO A 86 8.97 12.52 5.44
C PRO A 86 7.81 11.50 5.53
N PHE A 87 6.69 11.84 6.17
CA PHE A 87 5.52 10.97 6.19
C PHE A 87 4.77 10.91 4.85
N GLN A 88 4.79 11.99 4.06
CA GLN A 88 4.23 11.99 2.70
C GLN A 88 5.06 11.15 1.73
N LEU A 89 6.40 11.15 1.90
CA LEU A 89 7.33 10.40 1.05
C LEU A 89 7.36 8.90 1.37
N LEU A 90 6.90 8.48 2.55
CA LEU A 90 6.99 7.09 3.00
C LEU A 90 6.33 6.11 2.02
N VAL A 91 5.10 6.41 1.57
CA VAL A 91 4.37 5.53 0.63
C VAL A 91 5.02 5.50 -0.76
N PRO A 92 5.31 6.64 -1.43
CA PRO A 92 6.01 6.64 -2.71
C PRO A 92 7.38 5.98 -2.69
N VAL A 93 8.16 6.16 -1.62
CA VAL A 93 9.50 5.56 -1.50
C VAL A 93 9.43 4.04 -1.35
N ILE A 94 8.50 3.53 -0.51
CA ILE A 94 8.29 2.08 -0.38
C ILE A 94 7.82 1.49 -1.70
N ALA A 95 6.86 2.12 -2.37
CA ALA A 95 6.35 1.65 -3.66
C ALA A 95 7.45 1.63 -4.74
N LEU A 96 8.33 2.63 -4.77
CA LEU A 96 9.49 2.66 -5.65
C LEU A 96 10.46 1.51 -5.34
N ALA A 97 10.81 1.30 -4.07
CA ALA A 97 11.72 0.23 -3.67
C ALA A 97 11.15 -1.16 -4.00
N GLU A 98 9.88 -1.40 -3.71
CA GLU A 98 9.21 -2.68 -3.98
C GLU A 98 9.13 -2.97 -5.49
N THR A 99 8.74 -1.98 -6.29
CA THR A 99 8.66 -2.15 -7.75
C THR A 99 10.02 -2.33 -8.38
N MET A 100 11.07 -1.63 -7.92
CA MET A 100 12.44 -1.85 -8.40
C MET A 100 12.92 -3.26 -8.09
N MET A 101 12.65 -3.78 -6.89
CA MET A 101 13.01 -5.15 -6.53
C MET A 101 12.28 -6.17 -7.40
N ARG A 102 10.95 -6.05 -7.57
CA ARG A 102 10.17 -6.97 -8.40
C ARG A 102 10.57 -6.92 -9.87
N LEU A 103 10.80 -5.72 -10.42
CA LEU A 103 11.27 -5.58 -11.80
C LEU A 103 12.66 -6.19 -11.99
N HIS A 104 13.52 -6.14 -10.98
CA HIS A 104 14.85 -6.75 -11.06
C HIS A 104 14.81 -8.28 -10.97
N VAL A 105 13.99 -8.82 -10.06
CA VAL A 105 13.98 -10.25 -9.74
C VAL A 105 13.01 -11.05 -10.62
N GLU A 106 11.83 -10.49 -10.92
CA GLU A 106 10.70 -11.25 -11.45
C GLU A 106 10.33 -10.90 -12.89
N ALA A 107 10.82 -9.78 -13.46
CA ALA A 107 10.35 -9.27 -14.75
C ALA A 107 10.50 -10.25 -15.93
N SER A 108 11.46 -11.17 -15.88
CA SER A 108 11.64 -12.19 -16.92
C SER A 108 10.64 -13.35 -16.83
N THR A 109 9.98 -13.52 -15.68
CA THR A 109 9.15 -14.70 -15.36
C THR A 109 7.66 -14.39 -15.36
N VAL A 110 7.28 -13.13 -15.12
CA VAL A 110 5.87 -12.70 -15.12
C VAL A 110 5.37 -12.22 -16.48
N SER A 111 4.06 -12.25 -16.66
CA SER A 111 3.38 -11.78 -17.87
C SER A 111 3.60 -10.27 -18.11
N SER A 112 3.58 -9.88 -19.39
CA SER A 112 3.78 -8.48 -19.79
C SER A 112 2.85 -7.47 -19.08
N PRO A 113 1.54 -7.73 -18.91
CA PRO A 113 0.65 -6.80 -18.19
C PRO A 113 1.08 -6.52 -16.74
N VAL A 114 1.63 -7.54 -16.06
CA VAL A 114 2.12 -7.39 -14.68
C VAL A 114 3.35 -6.50 -14.63
N VAL A 115 4.28 -6.68 -15.58
CA VAL A 115 5.46 -5.81 -15.72
C VAL A 115 5.05 -4.36 -15.98
N TRP A 116 4.08 -4.13 -16.89
CA TRP A 116 3.55 -2.80 -17.16
C TRP A 116 2.91 -2.13 -15.94
N ALA A 117 2.21 -2.90 -15.11
CA ALA A 117 1.65 -2.40 -13.87
C ALA A 117 2.75 -1.94 -12.90
N TRP A 118 3.81 -2.73 -12.72
CA TRP A 118 4.94 -2.36 -11.86
C TRP A 118 5.71 -1.14 -12.38
N GLU A 119 5.94 -1.07 -13.69
CA GLU A 119 6.54 0.10 -14.33
C GLU A 119 5.71 1.37 -14.13
N SER A 120 4.39 1.26 -14.26
CA SER A 120 3.47 2.38 -14.05
C SER A 120 3.51 2.88 -12.59
N VAL A 121 3.53 1.96 -11.62
CA VAL A 121 3.65 2.30 -10.20
C VAL A 121 5.01 2.94 -9.92
N ARG A 122 6.10 2.42 -10.51
CA ARG A 122 7.45 2.99 -10.39
C ARG A 122 7.49 4.43 -10.90
N ALA A 123 7.01 4.66 -12.11
CA ALA A 123 6.98 5.99 -12.73
C ALA A 123 6.13 6.98 -11.93
N THR A 124 4.95 6.54 -11.49
CA THR A 124 4.06 7.36 -10.64
C THR A 124 4.71 7.70 -9.31
N SER A 125 5.42 6.75 -8.70
CA SER A 125 6.12 6.96 -7.43
C SER A 125 7.22 8.02 -7.57
N ILE A 126 8.02 7.95 -8.64
CA ILE A 126 9.05 8.96 -8.93
C ILE A 126 8.42 10.34 -9.13
N ALA A 127 7.34 10.42 -9.93
CA ALA A 127 6.64 11.68 -10.17
C ALA A 127 6.10 12.31 -8.87
N LEU A 128 5.51 11.49 -7.99
CA LEU A 128 5.02 11.95 -6.68
C LEU A 128 6.15 12.41 -5.77
N ILE A 129 7.29 11.71 -5.74
CA ILE A 129 8.46 12.13 -4.95
C ILE A 129 8.95 13.50 -5.40
N VAL A 130 9.15 13.68 -6.71
CA VAL A 130 9.59 14.96 -7.28
C VAL A 130 8.59 16.07 -6.98
N LEU A 131 7.30 15.80 -7.17
CA LEU A 131 6.24 16.76 -6.88
C LEU A 131 6.22 17.18 -5.40
N LEU A 132 6.27 16.22 -4.49
CA LEU A 132 6.24 16.49 -3.04
C LEU A 132 7.45 17.30 -2.58
N ILE A 133 8.64 16.96 -3.07
CA ILE A 133 9.87 17.72 -2.78
C ILE A 133 9.78 19.12 -3.38
N GLY A 134 9.32 19.24 -4.63
CA GLY A 134 9.14 20.53 -5.31
C GLY A 134 8.17 21.46 -4.59
N VAL A 135 7.00 20.94 -4.18
CA VAL A 135 6.01 21.69 -3.39
C VAL A 135 6.60 22.11 -2.04
N ALA A 136 7.30 21.23 -1.33
CA ALA A 136 7.91 21.57 -0.06
C ALA A 136 9.03 22.63 -0.20
N ALA A 137 9.83 22.55 -1.26
CA ALA A 137 10.85 23.55 -1.57
C ALA A 137 10.21 24.91 -1.91
N TRP A 138 9.10 24.90 -2.65
CA TRP A 138 8.35 26.09 -2.99
C TRP A 138 7.70 26.76 -1.78
N GLU A 139 7.02 25.98 -0.92
CA GLU A 139 6.46 26.46 0.35
C GLU A 139 7.55 27.10 1.24
N LYS A 140 8.73 26.46 1.33
CA LYS A 140 9.87 26.99 2.08
C LYS A 140 10.40 28.29 1.47
N ALA A 141 10.56 28.35 0.14
CA ALA A 141 11.01 29.55 -0.55
C ALA A 141 10.08 30.74 -0.27
N GLN A 142 8.75 30.54 -0.34
CA GLN A 142 7.78 31.59 -0.02
C GLN A 142 7.85 32.06 1.43
N SER A 143 8.14 31.16 2.38
CA SER A 143 8.27 31.53 3.79
C SER A 143 9.53 32.34 4.11
N SER A 144 10.56 32.27 3.25
CA SER A 144 11.83 32.98 3.43
C SER A 144 11.87 34.39 2.84
N PHE A 145 10.88 34.79 2.02
CA PHE A 145 10.78 36.17 1.52
C PHE A 145 9.95 37.03 2.49
N PRO A 146 10.56 37.96 3.25
CA PRO A 146 9.79 38.92 4.04
C PRO A 146 8.96 39.80 3.09
N ARG A 147 7.64 39.88 3.32
CA ARG A 147 6.82 40.91 2.69
C ARG A 147 7.33 42.25 3.20
N ALA A 148 7.93 43.04 2.31
CA ALA A 148 8.21 44.44 2.57
C ALA A 148 6.86 45.15 2.80
N THR A 149 6.58 45.49 4.04
CA THR A 149 5.58 46.50 4.43
C THR A 149 6.21 47.87 4.35
#